data_AF-A0A0N1EX88-F1
#
_entry.id   AF-A0A0N1EX88-F1
#
_cell.length_a   1.000
_cell.length_b   1.000
_cell.length_c   1.000
_cell.angle_alpha   90.00
_cell.angle_beta   90.00
_cell.angle_gamma   90.00
#
_symmetry.space_group_name_H-M   'P 1'
#
loop_
_entity.id
_entity.type
_entity.pdbx_description
1 polymer ?
#
loop_
_entity_poly.entity_id
_entity_poly.type
_entity_poly.pdbx_seq_one_letter_code
_entity_poly.pdbx_strand_id
1 'polypeptide(L)'
;MRYFELFAIPVDYNVDLVKVSKNYLDLQRAVHPDRHANASSRDKLLAVQNAAEINDALQILKHPVKRAEYMLSELGVDIRAEQQTLQDPLFLMQQMELREELEELSTSHDPDTAIAHFEQQIKQLDSQYSAQLAEQLASNDEQQWQLAADNIRKLKFVYKLRDELERIEDSLFDD
;
A
#
# COMPACT_ATOMS: atom_id res chain seq x y z
N MET A 1 -6.19 -11.74 -12.03
CA MET A 1 -5.65 -10.45 -11.57
C MET A 1 -6.28 -9.30 -12.34
N ARG A 2 -7.60 -9.13 -12.17
CA ARG A 2 -8.46 -8.23 -12.94
C ARG A 2 -7.99 -6.77 -12.97
N TYR A 3 -7.51 -6.20 -11.86
CA TYR A 3 -7.15 -4.78 -11.85
C TYR A 3 -5.90 -4.47 -12.69
N PHE A 4 -4.92 -5.38 -12.72
CA PHE A 4 -3.76 -5.24 -13.61
C PHE A 4 -4.17 -5.30 -15.08
N GLU A 5 -5.08 -6.22 -15.41
CA GLU A 5 -5.66 -6.35 -16.76
C GLU A 5 -6.48 -5.11 -17.16
N LEU A 6 -7.33 -4.58 -16.25
CA LEU A 6 -8.12 -3.36 -16.46
C LEU A 6 -7.21 -2.17 -16.79
N PHE A 7 -6.07 -2.07 -16.10
CA PHE A 7 -5.07 -1.02 -16.32
C PHE A 7 -4.10 -1.34 -17.44
N ALA A 8 -4.22 -2.48 -18.12
CA ALA A 8 -3.29 -2.94 -19.16
C ALA A 8 -1.82 -2.87 -18.73
N ILE A 9 -1.53 -3.32 -17.50
CA ILE A 9 -0.18 -3.41 -16.94
C ILE A 9 0.17 -4.87 -16.59
N PRO A 10 1.46 -5.23 -16.57
CA PRO A 10 1.89 -6.54 -16.09
C PRO A 10 1.49 -6.78 -14.63
N VAL A 11 1.19 -8.03 -14.31
CA VAL A 11 1.04 -8.51 -12.93
C VAL A 11 2.42 -8.51 -12.27
N ASP A 12 2.68 -7.51 -11.43
CA ASP A 12 3.92 -7.35 -10.69
C ASP A 12 3.66 -6.53 -9.41
N TYR A 13 4.42 -6.79 -8.35
CA TYR A 13 4.43 -5.91 -7.19
C TYR A 13 5.09 -4.58 -7.53
N ASN A 14 6.15 -4.57 -8.34
CA ASN A 14 6.88 -3.37 -8.75
C ASN A 14 6.26 -2.70 -9.98
N VAL A 15 5.07 -2.08 -9.80
CA VAL A 15 4.36 -1.44 -10.91
C VAL A 15 4.95 -0.08 -11.29
N ASP A 16 4.90 0.22 -12.58
CA ASP A 16 5.18 1.54 -13.12
C ASP A 16 3.99 2.49 -12.85
N LEU A 17 4.11 3.31 -11.80
CA LEU A 17 3.06 4.25 -11.39
C LEU A 17 2.76 5.35 -12.43
N VAL A 18 3.70 5.63 -13.34
CA VAL A 18 3.50 6.57 -14.45
C VAL A 18 2.54 5.94 -15.46
N LYS A 19 2.74 4.66 -15.81
CA LYS A 19 1.79 3.91 -16.66
C LYS A 19 0.43 3.77 -16.00
N VAL A 20 0.37 3.44 -14.72
CA VAL A 20 -0.91 3.37 -13.97
C VAL A 20 -1.67 4.69 -14.08
N SER A 21 -1.01 5.82 -13.85
CA SER A 21 -1.63 7.14 -13.89
C SER A 21 -2.07 7.55 -15.30
N LYS A 22 -1.29 7.20 -16.32
CA LYS A 22 -1.67 7.42 -17.72
C LYS A 22 -2.92 6.61 -18.09
N ASN A 23 -2.89 5.30 -17.82
CA ASN A 23 -3.97 4.39 -18.21
C ASN A 23 -5.26 4.69 -17.45
N TYR A 24 -5.16 5.15 -16.18
CA TYR A 24 -6.29 5.70 -15.43
C TYR A 24 -7.01 6.83 -16.17
N LEU A 25 -6.28 7.82 -16.68
CA LEU A 25 -6.88 8.97 -17.37
C LEU A 25 -7.62 8.53 -18.64
N ASP A 26 -7.09 7.55 -19.36
CA ASP A 26 -7.72 7.02 -20.57
C ASP A 26 -8.98 6.21 -20.23
N LEU A 27 -8.95 5.39 -19.17
CA LEU A 27 -10.11 4.67 -18.64
C LEU A 27 -11.20 5.64 -18.16
N GLN A 28 -10.84 6.66 -17.36
CA GLN A 28 -11.78 7.65 -16.82
C GLN A 28 -12.45 8.44 -17.96
N ARG A 29 -11.71 8.80 -19.01
CA ARG A 29 -12.28 9.45 -20.21
C ARG A 29 -13.27 8.56 -20.94
N ALA A 30 -13.09 7.24 -20.94
CA ALA A 30 -13.98 6.32 -21.63
C ALA A 30 -15.33 6.16 -20.90
N VAL A 31 -15.32 6.21 -19.56
CA VAL A 31 -16.51 5.99 -18.72
C VAL A 31 -17.13 7.28 -18.16
N HIS A 32 -16.64 8.45 -18.56
CA HIS A 32 -17.07 9.73 -17.99
C HIS A 32 -18.59 9.94 -18.16
N PRO A 33 -19.33 10.34 -17.09
CA PRO A 33 -20.78 10.50 -17.14
C PRO A 33 -21.27 11.40 -18.28
N ASP A 34 -20.52 12.46 -18.63
CA ASP A 34 -20.86 13.36 -19.73
C ASP A 34 -20.93 12.67 -21.09
N ARG A 35 -20.14 11.62 -21.33
CA ARG A 35 -20.22 10.83 -22.57
C ARG A 35 -21.49 9.98 -22.64
N HIS A 36 -22.09 9.72 -21.48
CA HIS A 36 -23.32 8.93 -21.34
C HIS A 36 -24.52 9.80 -20.92
N ALA A 37 -24.41 11.13 -20.97
CA ALA A 37 -25.47 12.06 -20.57
C ALA A 37 -26.78 11.87 -21.36
N ASN A 38 -26.66 11.48 -22.63
CA ASN A 38 -27.80 11.17 -23.52
C ASN A 38 -28.10 9.66 -23.62
N ALA A 39 -27.40 8.81 -22.87
CA ALA A 39 -27.59 7.37 -22.88
C ALA A 39 -28.81 6.94 -22.05
N SER A 40 -29.18 5.67 -22.16
CA SER A 40 -30.27 5.10 -21.35
C SER A 40 -29.93 5.15 -19.86
N SER A 41 -30.94 5.11 -18.99
CA SER A 41 -30.72 5.05 -17.53
C SER A 41 -29.85 3.85 -17.12
N ARG A 42 -29.98 2.73 -17.85
CA ARG A 42 -29.14 1.54 -17.65
C ARG A 42 -27.67 1.83 -17.98
N ASP A 43 -27.41 2.47 -19.12
CA ASP A 43 -26.03 2.78 -19.55
C ASP A 43 -25.37 3.81 -18.63
N LYS A 44 -26.13 4.78 -18.14
CA LYS A 44 -25.67 5.74 -17.12
C LYS A 44 -25.28 5.03 -15.83
N LEU A 45 -26.09 4.08 -15.36
CA LEU A 45 -25.78 3.30 -14.17
C LEU A 45 -24.51 2.47 -14.35
N LEU A 46 -24.35 1.82 -15.51
CA LEU A 46 -23.14 1.06 -15.85
C LEU A 46 -21.90 1.96 -15.89
N ALA A 47 -22.00 3.16 -16.47
CA ALA A 47 -20.89 4.12 -16.50
C ALA A 47 -20.44 4.52 -15.07
N VAL A 48 -21.39 4.77 -14.17
CA VAL A 48 -21.09 5.07 -12.76
C VAL A 48 -20.41 3.89 -12.05
N GLN A 49 -20.92 2.66 -12.25
CA GLN A 49 -20.31 1.46 -11.67
C GLN A 49 -18.88 1.24 -12.17
N ASN A 50 -18.65 1.39 -13.47
CA ASN A 50 -17.32 1.25 -14.06
C ASN A 50 -16.36 2.34 -13.53
N ALA A 51 -16.83 3.58 -13.40
CA ALA A 51 -16.02 4.66 -12.85
C ALA A 51 -15.62 4.38 -11.38
N ALA A 52 -16.53 3.85 -10.57
CA ALA A 52 -16.23 3.43 -9.20
C ALA A 52 -15.17 2.32 -9.18
N GLU A 53 -15.33 1.29 -10.01
CA GLU A 53 -14.35 0.20 -10.11
C GLU A 53 -12.96 0.69 -10.54
N ILE A 54 -12.88 1.58 -11.53
CA ILE A 54 -11.60 2.15 -11.99
C ILE A 54 -10.92 2.94 -10.86
N ASN A 55 -11.69 3.66 -10.04
CA ASN A 55 -11.15 4.37 -8.89
C ASN A 55 -10.64 3.42 -7.80
N ASP A 56 -11.40 2.37 -7.49
CA ASP A 56 -10.99 1.35 -6.51
C ASP A 56 -9.71 0.65 -6.95
N ALA A 57 -9.66 0.23 -8.21
CA ALA A 57 -8.49 -0.36 -8.83
C ALA A 57 -7.27 0.59 -8.80
N LEU A 58 -7.47 1.89 -9.08
CA LEU A 58 -6.42 2.90 -8.96
C LEU A 58 -5.87 2.97 -7.53
N GLN A 59 -6.74 3.05 -6.53
CA GLN A 59 -6.34 3.14 -5.13
C GLN A 59 -5.56 1.91 -4.68
N ILE A 60 -5.97 0.73 -5.14
CA ILE A 60 -5.30 -0.54 -4.85
C ILE A 60 -3.94 -0.62 -5.53
N LEU A 61 -3.89 -0.33 -6.84
CA LEU A 61 -2.63 -0.43 -7.61
C LEU A 61 -1.62 0.65 -7.20
N LYS A 62 -2.05 1.84 -6.75
CA LYS A 62 -1.11 2.88 -6.32
C LYS A 62 -0.45 2.58 -4.98
N HIS A 63 -1.18 2.05 -4.00
CA HIS A 63 -0.65 1.83 -2.67
C HIS A 63 0.05 0.47 -2.56
N PRO A 64 1.36 0.38 -2.26
CA PRO A 64 2.11 -0.88 -2.28
C PRO A 64 1.50 -1.98 -1.39
N VAL A 65 1.16 -1.64 -0.14
CA VAL A 65 0.48 -2.59 0.77
C VAL A 65 -0.85 -3.10 0.20
N LYS A 66 -1.76 -2.23 -0.26
CA LYS A 66 -3.05 -2.64 -0.85
C LYS A 66 -2.85 -3.49 -2.10
N ARG A 67 -1.87 -3.16 -2.92
CA ARG A 67 -1.50 -3.91 -4.12
C ARG A 67 -1.08 -5.33 -3.76
N ALA A 68 -0.22 -5.49 -2.76
CA ALA A 68 0.22 -6.80 -2.30
C ALA A 68 -0.93 -7.61 -1.67
N GLU A 69 -1.79 -6.98 -0.86
CA GLU A 69 -3.01 -7.62 -0.35
C GLU A 69 -3.89 -8.15 -1.50
N TYR A 70 -4.10 -7.31 -2.51
CA TYR A 70 -4.88 -7.68 -3.69
C TYR A 70 -4.24 -8.86 -4.44
N MET A 71 -2.93 -8.82 -4.65
CA MET A 71 -2.20 -9.92 -5.29
C MET A 71 -2.34 -11.24 -4.52
N LEU A 72 -2.19 -11.24 -3.19
CA LEU A 72 -2.39 -12.45 -2.39
C LEU A 72 -3.83 -12.95 -2.41
N SER A 73 -4.81 -12.04 -2.37
CA SER A 73 -6.22 -12.44 -2.43
C SER A 73 -6.56 -13.13 -3.76
N GLU A 74 -5.95 -12.71 -4.86
CA GLU A 74 -6.12 -13.34 -6.19
C GLU A 74 -5.41 -14.71 -6.29
N LEU A 75 -4.44 -14.96 -5.42
CA LEU A 75 -3.76 -16.24 -5.26
C LEU A 75 -4.47 -17.16 -4.24
N GLY A 76 -5.59 -16.71 -3.65
CA GLY A 76 -6.37 -17.48 -2.68
C GLY A 76 -5.91 -17.35 -1.23
N VAL A 77 -4.95 -16.47 -0.93
CA VAL A 77 -4.47 -16.19 0.42
C VAL A 77 -5.16 -14.93 0.94
N ASP A 78 -6.11 -15.09 1.87
CA ASP A 78 -6.80 -13.97 2.50
C ASP A 78 -6.19 -13.60 3.85
N ILE A 79 -5.34 -12.58 3.83
CA ILE A 79 -4.67 -12.02 5.01
C ILE A 79 -5.67 -11.45 6.03
N ARG A 80 -6.88 -11.04 5.59
CA ARG A 80 -7.91 -10.47 6.47
C ARG A 80 -8.70 -11.57 7.18
N ALA A 81 -8.85 -12.73 6.56
CA ALA A 81 -9.47 -13.91 7.18
C ALA A 81 -8.52 -14.61 8.15
N GLU A 82 -7.21 -14.52 7.93
CA GLU A 82 -6.20 -14.97 8.89
C GLU A 82 -6.18 -14.06 10.13
N GLN A 83 -6.79 -14.53 11.22
CA GLN A 83 -6.61 -13.98 12.58
C GLN A 83 -5.17 -14.16 13.13
N GLN A 84 -4.21 -14.53 12.28
CA GLN A 84 -2.82 -14.65 12.66
C GLN A 84 -2.25 -13.25 12.94
N THR A 85 -2.19 -12.91 14.23
CA THR A 85 -1.23 -11.94 14.73
C THR A 85 0.16 -12.44 14.36
N LEU A 86 0.97 -11.58 13.75
CA LEU A 86 2.35 -11.88 13.38
C LEU A 86 3.10 -12.45 14.62
N GLN A 87 3.47 -13.72 14.56
CA GLN A 87 4.15 -14.44 15.65
C GLN A 87 5.67 -14.36 15.47
N ASP A 88 6.20 -13.15 15.32
CA ASP A 88 7.64 -12.90 15.14
C ASP A 88 8.17 -12.11 16.35
N PRO A 89 8.74 -12.78 17.37
CA PRO A 89 9.22 -12.12 18.59
C PRO A 89 10.28 -11.05 18.34
N LEU A 90 11.15 -11.27 17.34
CA LEU A 90 12.20 -10.31 17.00
C LEU A 90 11.58 -9.04 16.42
N PHE A 91 10.59 -9.21 15.54
CA PHE A 91 9.87 -8.07 15.00
C PHE A 91 9.06 -7.35 16.07
N LEU A 92 8.37 -8.06 16.98
CA LEU A 92 7.63 -7.42 18.07
C LEU A 92 8.54 -6.59 18.99
N MET A 93 9.74 -7.09 19.30
CA MET A 93 10.74 -6.33 20.04
C MET A 93 11.17 -5.07 19.26
N GLN A 94 11.49 -5.21 17.97
CA GLN A 94 11.81 -4.08 17.10
C GLN A 94 10.65 -3.06 17.03
N GLN A 95 9.39 -3.52 17.03
CA GLN A 95 8.24 -2.60 17.06
C GLN A 95 8.18 -1.78 18.34
N MET A 96 8.51 -2.38 19.48
CA MET A 96 8.53 -1.69 20.77
C MET A 96 9.65 -0.65 20.79
N GLU A 97 10.86 -1.03 20.36
CA GLU A 97 12.02 -0.13 20.27
C GLU A 97 11.73 1.07 19.37
N LEU A 98 11.14 0.85 18.18
CA LEU A 98 10.79 1.94 17.26
C LEU A 98 9.70 2.85 17.82
N ARG A 99 8.77 2.32 18.63
CA ARG A 99 7.73 3.14 19.29
C ARG A 99 8.32 4.01 20.39
N GLU A 100 9.24 3.46 21.17
CA GLU A 100 9.97 4.20 22.21
C GLU A 100 10.80 5.32 21.56
N GLU A 101 11.57 5.02 20.52
CA GLU A 101 12.35 6.02 19.77
C GLU A 101 11.44 7.13 19.20
N LEU A 102 10.28 6.78 18.63
CA LEU A 102 9.31 7.73 18.11
C LEU A 102 8.75 8.67 19.21
N GLU A 103 8.43 8.14 20.40
CA GLU A 103 7.93 8.94 21.52
C GLU A 103 8.99 9.94 22.01
N GLU A 104 10.26 9.53 22.03
CA GLU A 104 11.39 10.36 22.43
C GLU A 104 11.66 11.53 21.49
N LEU A 105 11.30 11.43 20.19
CA LEU A 105 11.51 12.48 19.18
C LEU A 105 10.97 13.84 19.62
N SER A 106 9.77 13.85 20.21
CA SER A 106 9.09 15.08 20.68
C SER A 106 9.83 15.81 21.80
N THR A 107 10.73 15.11 22.50
CA THR A 107 11.52 15.65 23.62
C THR A 107 13.01 15.78 23.30
N SER A 108 13.39 15.49 22.05
CA SER A 108 14.78 15.56 21.58
C SER A 108 15.32 16.99 21.68
N HIS A 109 16.61 17.11 22.02
CA HIS A 109 17.31 18.39 22.00
C HIS A 109 17.59 18.89 20.57
N ASP A 110 17.58 17.97 19.59
CA ASP A 110 17.74 18.25 18.17
C ASP A 110 16.69 17.44 17.37
N PRO A 111 15.44 17.93 17.30
CA PRO A 111 14.34 17.20 16.66
C PRO A 111 14.56 16.98 15.16
N ASP A 112 15.11 17.96 14.44
CA ASP A 112 15.37 17.86 13.00
C ASP A 112 16.27 16.66 12.66
N THR A 113 17.40 16.53 13.36
CA THR A 113 18.33 15.42 13.14
C THR A 113 17.74 14.08 13.56
N ALA A 114 17.01 14.05 14.68
CA ALA A 114 16.38 12.83 15.19
C ALA A 114 15.27 12.32 14.25
N ILE A 115 14.43 13.22 13.74
CA ILE A 115 13.41 12.93 12.73
C ILE A 115 14.08 12.39 11.46
N ALA A 116 15.09 13.08 10.92
CA ALA A 116 15.76 12.63 9.71
C ALA A 116 16.42 11.25 9.85
N HIS A 117 16.93 10.92 11.04
CA HIS A 117 17.45 9.59 11.35
C HIS A 117 16.33 8.53 11.35
N PHE A 118 15.21 8.83 12.03
CA PHE A 118 14.06 7.94 12.10
C PHE A 118 13.41 7.71 10.73
N GLU A 119 13.29 8.75 9.90
CA GLU A 119 12.87 8.64 8.49
C GLU A 119 13.75 7.67 7.69
N GLN A 120 15.08 7.73 7.89
CA GLN A 120 16.01 6.82 7.22
C GLN A 120 15.79 5.37 7.67
N GLN A 121 15.57 5.13 8.95
CA GLN A 121 15.26 3.78 9.46
C GLN A 121 13.94 3.25 8.86
N ILE A 122 12.86 4.05 8.87
CA ILE A 122 11.59 3.69 8.23
C ILE A 122 11.80 3.33 6.75
N LYS A 123 12.56 4.15 6.02
CA LYS A 123 12.83 3.93 4.59
C LYS A 123 13.62 2.65 4.33
N GLN A 124 14.58 2.33 5.20
CA GLN A 124 15.33 1.08 5.12
C GLN A 124 14.42 -0.13 5.34
N LEU A 125 13.56 -0.09 6.36
CA LEU A 125 12.58 -1.15 6.63
C LEU A 125 11.57 -1.32 5.48
N ASP A 126 11.03 -0.22 4.95
CA ASP A 126 10.12 -0.23 3.80
C ASP A 126 10.79 -0.88 2.58
N SER A 127 12.03 -0.49 2.28
CA SER A 127 12.79 -1.03 1.14
C SER A 127 13.09 -2.52 1.33
N GLN A 128 13.50 -2.94 2.54
CA GLN A 128 13.79 -4.32 2.86
C GLN A 128 12.56 -5.21 2.71
N TYR A 129 11.45 -4.86 3.37
CA TYR A 129 10.23 -5.67 3.33
C TYR A 129 9.58 -5.63 1.95
N SER A 130 9.63 -4.52 1.23
CA SER A 130 9.15 -4.43 -0.15
C SER A 130 9.94 -5.32 -1.12
N ALA A 131 11.26 -5.40 -0.98
CA ALA A 131 12.09 -6.27 -1.80
C ALA A 131 11.78 -7.75 -1.57
N GLN A 132 11.71 -8.17 -0.29
CA GLN A 132 11.33 -9.55 0.07
C GLN A 132 9.93 -9.90 -0.44
N LEU A 133 8.99 -8.97 -0.28
CA LEU A 133 7.61 -9.15 -0.73
C LEU A 133 7.52 -9.33 -2.25
N ALA A 134 8.30 -8.56 -3.02
CA ALA A 134 8.35 -8.71 -4.48
C ALA A 134 8.82 -10.12 -4.89
N GLU A 135 9.88 -10.63 -4.25
CA GLU A 135 10.41 -11.98 -4.51
C GLU A 135 9.40 -13.07 -4.13
N GLN A 136 8.77 -12.95 -2.96
CA GLN A 136 7.79 -13.92 -2.46
C GLN A 136 6.53 -13.96 -3.32
N LEU A 137 6.00 -12.80 -3.75
CA LEU A 137 4.83 -12.71 -4.62
C LEU A 137 5.10 -13.22 -6.04
N ALA A 138 6.34 -13.12 -6.51
CA ALA A 138 6.75 -13.66 -7.82
C ALA A 138 6.94 -15.19 -7.80
N SER A 139 6.97 -15.80 -6.62
CA SER A 139 7.07 -17.25 -6.49
C SER A 139 5.73 -17.95 -6.76
N ASN A 140 5.79 -19.22 -7.17
CA ASN A 140 4.62 -20.09 -7.33
C ASN A 140 4.49 -21.09 -6.16
N ASP A 141 4.86 -20.65 -4.95
CA ASP A 141 4.89 -21.48 -3.74
C ASP A 141 3.99 -20.88 -2.67
N GLU A 142 3.02 -21.66 -2.20
CA GLU A 142 2.07 -21.26 -1.16
C GLU A 142 2.77 -20.90 0.16
N GLN A 143 3.89 -21.56 0.48
CA GLN A 143 4.68 -21.20 1.66
C GLN A 143 5.28 -19.79 1.55
N GLN A 144 5.70 -19.40 0.35
CA GLN A 144 6.22 -18.06 0.12
C GLN A 144 5.10 -17.00 0.16
N TRP A 145 3.89 -17.34 -0.27
CA TRP A 145 2.73 -16.45 -0.15
C TRP A 145 2.34 -16.20 1.31
N GLN A 146 2.51 -17.20 2.18
CA GLN A 146 2.36 -17.05 3.63
C GLN A 146 3.43 -16.11 4.21
N LEU A 147 4.68 -16.24 3.78
CA LEU A 147 5.74 -15.28 4.15
C LEU A 147 5.48 -13.86 3.61
N ALA A 148 4.90 -13.75 2.41
CA ALA A 148 4.44 -12.47 1.87
C ALA A 148 3.34 -11.84 2.74
N ALA A 149 2.40 -12.65 3.27
CA ALA A 149 1.37 -12.16 4.18
C ALA A 149 1.99 -11.56 5.45
N ASP A 150 3.03 -12.19 6.00
CA ASP A 150 3.79 -11.65 7.13
C ASP A 150 4.51 -10.35 6.78
N ASN A 151 5.16 -10.28 5.62
CA ASN A 151 5.81 -9.04 5.17
C ASN A 151 4.80 -7.90 4.92
N ILE A 152 3.59 -8.20 4.47
CA ILE A 152 2.50 -7.21 4.39
C ILE A 152 2.12 -6.70 5.77
N ARG A 153 2.03 -7.57 6.80
CA ARG A 153 1.78 -7.15 8.19
C ARG A 153 2.91 -6.25 8.71
N LYS A 154 4.17 -6.58 8.40
CA LYS A 154 5.34 -5.75 8.74
C LYS A 154 5.29 -4.38 8.06
N LEU A 155 5.01 -4.33 6.76
CA LEU A 155 4.84 -3.07 6.03
C LEU A 155 3.69 -2.22 6.56
N LYS A 156 2.55 -2.80 6.94
CA LYS A 156 1.47 -2.03 7.58
C LYS A 156 1.94 -1.29 8.83
N PHE A 157 2.78 -1.92 9.64
CA PHE A 157 3.38 -1.27 10.80
C PHE A 157 4.33 -0.14 10.38
N VAL A 158 5.19 -0.35 9.39
CA VAL A 158 6.11 0.68 8.86
C VAL A 158 5.34 1.91 8.35
N TYR A 159 4.26 1.71 7.60
CA TYR A 159 3.41 2.81 7.12
C TYR A 159 2.71 3.53 8.28
N LYS A 160 2.27 2.80 9.31
CA LYS A 160 1.70 3.41 10.51
C LYS A 160 2.73 4.27 11.26
N LEU A 161 3.98 3.82 11.39
CA LEU A 161 5.06 4.62 11.98
C LEU A 161 5.31 5.88 11.17
N ARG A 162 5.29 5.80 9.84
CA ARG A 162 5.45 6.96 8.96
C ARG A 162 4.33 7.98 9.16
N ASP A 163 3.07 7.52 9.22
CA ASP A 163 1.92 8.40 9.49
C ASP A 163 1.99 9.02 10.89
N GLU A 164 2.54 8.29 11.88
CA GLU A 164 2.73 8.81 13.25
C GLU A 164 3.89 9.84 13.28
N LEU A 165 4.98 9.61 12.55
CA LEU A 165 6.10 10.56 12.41
C LEU A 165 5.68 11.86 11.74
N GLU A 166 4.95 11.80 10.62
CA GLU A 166 4.45 12.97 9.90
C GLU A 166 3.62 13.88 10.83
N ARG A 167 2.81 13.29 11.71
CA ARG A 167 2.05 14.06 12.72
C ARG A 167 2.92 14.72 13.78
N ILE A 168 4.02 14.07 14.17
CA ILE A 168 4.97 14.64 15.13
C ILE A 168 5.69 15.81 14.47
N GLU A 169 6.16 15.65 13.23
CA GLU A 169 6.75 16.73 12.43
C GLU A 169 5.81 17.91 12.32
N ASP A 170 4.57 17.70 11.85
CA ASP A 170 3.56 18.75 11.75
C ASP A 170 3.38 19.46 13.11
N SER A 171 3.30 18.73 14.22
CA SER A 171 3.14 19.34 15.56
C SER A 171 4.34 20.14 16.06
N LEU A 172 5.55 19.82 15.60
CA LEU A 172 6.79 20.48 16.04
C LEU A 172 7.09 21.74 15.22
N PHE A 173 6.62 21.81 13.97
CA PHE A 173 6.93 22.89 13.03
C PHE A 173 5.76 23.84 12.73
N ASP A 174 4.55 23.55 13.21
CA ASP A 174 3.37 24.44 13.13
C ASP A 174 3.27 25.48 14.28
N ASP A 175 4.26 25.55 15.19
CA ASP A 175 4.43 26.61 16.22
C ASP A 175 5.38 27.74 15.78
#